data_AF-A0A966WDC4-F1
#
_entry.id   AF-A0A966WDC4-F1
#
_cell.length_a   1.000
_cell.length_b   1.000
_cell.length_c   1.000
_cell.angle_alpha   90.00
_cell.angle_beta   90.00
_cell.angle_gamma   90.00
#
_symmetry.space_group_name_H-M   'P 1'
#
loop_
_entity.id
_entity.type
_entity.pdbx_description
1 polymer ?
#
loop_
_entity_poly.entity_id
_entity_poly.type
_entity_poly.pdbx_seq_one_letter_code
_entity_poly.pdbx_strand_id
1 'polypeptide(L)' 'MCITCHKSFTWRKKWQLVWDEVKYCSERCRRHKN' A
#
# COMPACT_ATOMS: atom_id res chain seq x y z
N MET A 1 -4.31 -5.08 -3.01
CA MET A 1 -3.23 -5.36 -3.99
C MET A 1 -2.52 -4.06 -4.29
N CYS A 2 -1.19 -4.02 -4.23
CA CYS A 2 -0.42 -2.81 -4.55
C CYS A 2 -0.51 -2.49 -6.04
N ILE A 3 -0.84 -1.25 -6.40
CA ILE A 3 -0.95 -0.83 -7.81
C ILE A 3 0.42 -0.86 -8.51
N THR A 4 1.52 -0.66 -7.77
CA THR A 4 2.88 -0.62 -8.35
C THR A 4 3.50 -2.01 -8.51
N CYS A 5 3.41 -2.86 -7.47
CA CYS A 5 4.13 -4.14 -7.43
C CYS A 5 3.23 -5.37 -7.46
N HIS A 6 1.90 -5.18 -7.52
CA HIS A 6 0.90 -6.25 -7.57
C HIS A 6 1.02 -7.30 -6.45
N LYS A 7 1.68 -6.94 -5.34
CA LYS A 7 1.74 -7.80 -4.15
C LYS A 7 0.49 -7.62 -3.29
N SER A 8 0.09 -8.70 -2.65
CA SER A 8 -0.93 -8.69 -1.60
C SER A 8 -0.51 -7.78 -0.45
N PHE A 9 -1.45 -6.98 0.04
CA PHE A 9 -1.22 -6.18 1.24
C PHE A 9 -1.33 -7.10 2.45
N THR A 10 -0.26 -7.23 3.22
CA THR A 10 -0.38 -7.83 4.56
C THR A 10 -1.04 -6.82 5.47
N TRP A 11 -2.07 -7.22 6.20
CA TRP A 11 -2.75 -6.36 7.16
C TRP A 11 -1.75 -5.82 8.20
N ARG A 12 -1.83 -4.53 8.50
CA ARG A 12 -1.01 -3.86 9.52
C ARG A 12 -1.91 -3.02 10.42
N LYS A 13 -1.72 -3.09 11.74
CA LYS A 13 -2.45 -2.27 12.73
C LYS A 13 -2.44 -0.77 12.41
N LYS A 14 -1.31 -0.25 11.92
CA LYS A 14 -1.15 1.14 11.46
C LYS A 14 -2.19 1.58 10.41
N TRP A 15 -2.74 0.65 9.63
CA TRP A 15 -3.68 0.95 8.56
C TRP A 15 -5.14 0.83 8.99
N GLN A 16 -5.47 0.52 10.24
CA GLN A 16 -6.87 0.34 10.66
C GLN A 16 -7.79 1.51 10.31
N LEU A 17 -7.30 2.75 10.38
CA LEU A 17 -8.10 3.95 10.10
C LEU A 17 -8.13 4.36 8.63
N VAL A 18 -7.18 3.87 7.82
CA VAL A 18 -6.96 4.32 6.44
C VAL A 18 -7.00 3.16 5.44
N TRP A 19 -7.42 1.97 5.86
CA TRP A 19 -7.30 0.73 5.09
C TRP A 19 -7.97 0.83 3.72
N ASP A 20 -9.11 1.49 3.65
CA ASP A 20 -9.85 1.74 2.41
C ASP A 20 -9.09 2.63 1.41
N GLU A 21 -8.25 3.53 1.92
CA GLU A 21 -7.43 4.45 1.12
C GLU A 21 -6.04 3.89 0.76
N VAL A 22 -5.65 2.72 1.30
CA VAL A 22 -4.31 2.13 1.06
C VAL A 22 -4.22 1.58 -0.36
N LYS A 23 -3.58 2.37 -1.24
CA LYS A 23 -3.28 2.02 -2.63
C LYS A 23 -1.91 1.39 -2.86
N TYR A 24 -0.98 1.56 -1.91
CA TYR A 24 0.43 1.14 -2.06
C TYR A 24 0.94 0.37 -0.84
N CYS A 25 1.76 -0.66 -1.06
CA CYS A 25 2.18 -1.57 0.01
C CYS A 25 3.30 -1.00 0.89
N SER A 26 3.98 0.02 0.37
CA SER A 26 5.14 0.64 0.98
C SER A 26 5.28 2.05 0.45
N GLU A 27 5.97 2.88 1.22
CA GLU A 27 6.31 4.23 0.77
C GLU A 27 7.20 4.22 -0.46
N ARG A 28 8.02 3.18 -0.62
CA ARG A 28 8.78 2.93 -1.86
C ARG A 28 7.86 2.83 -3.07
N CYS A 29 6.79 2.04 -3.01
CA CYS A 29 5.80 1.93 -4.10
C CYS A 29 5.02 3.23 -4.30
N ARG A 30 4.71 3.97 -3.22
CA ARG A 30 4.06 5.28 -3.30
C ARG A 30 4.94 6.33 -3.99
N ARG A 31 6.25 6.33 -3.69
CA ARG A 31 7.23 7.26 -4.27
C ARG A 31 7.75 6.83 -5.63
N HIS A 32 7.44 5.61 -6.08
CA HIS A 32 7.75 5.12 -7.42
C HIS A 32 6.81 5.76 -8.45
N LYS A 33 6.93 7.08 -8.61
CA LYS A 33 6.58 7.77 -9.86
C LYS A 33 7.75 7.48 -10.79
N ASN A 34 7.47 6.72 -11.85
CA ASN A 34 8.40 6.49 -12.94
C ASN A 34 8.93 7.82 -13.48
#